data_AF-A0A387B9R7-F1
#
_entry.id   AF-A0A387B9R7-F1
#
_cell.length_a   1.000
_cell.length_b   1.000
_cell.length_c   1.000
_cell.angle_alpha   90.00
_cell.angle_beta   90.00
_cell.angle_gamma   90.00
#
_symmetry.space_group_name_H-M   'P 1'
#
loop_
_entity.id
_entity.type
_entity.pdbx_description
1 polymer ?
#
loop_
_entity_poly.entity_id
_entity_poly.type
_entity_poly.pdbx_seq_one_letter_code
_entity_poly.pdbx_strand_id
1 'polypeptide(L)'
;MTSAPSVPSDSPRPTGFTLWAVWRRDPASRGAVTVDGLAEAIAEVEATGVVLRGLYDVSGLRADADLMVWLTGDTAETLQSALRILRRVPAIAALLPTWNALGVHRDAEFSRSHAPSFLRGLPPKGWVTVYPFIRSYDWYLLPDEERRGMLADHGRKGSEYPAVQANTVASFALGDYEWILALEADEVVELVDLMRHLRQTEARRHVREEVPFFTGRRIDVDEVAEVLS
;
A
#
# COMPACT_ATOMS: atom_id res chain seq x y z
N MET A 1 33.61 7.68 -32.96
CA MET A 1 33.59 6.86 -31.73
C MET A 1 32.14 6.53 -31.43
N THR A 2 31.67 5.41 -31.94
CA THR A 2 30.29 4.93 -31.82
C THR A 2 30.16 4.22 -30.47
N SER A 3 29.32 4.76 -29.58
CA SER A 3 29.00 4.14 -28.29
C SER A 3 28.21 2.86 -28.53
N ALA A 4 28.73 1.73 -28.03
CA ALA A 4 28.05 0.45 -28.06
C ALA A 4 26.73 0.52 -27.25
N PRO A 5 25.66 -0.15 -27.69
CA PRO A 5 24.43 -0.26 -26.92
C PRO A 5 24.68 -1.07 -25.65
N SER A 6 24.29 -0.52 -24.50
CA SER A 6 24.33 -1.20 -23.21
C SER A 6 23.34 -2.37 -23.21
N VAL A 7 23.85 -3.59 -23.05
CA VAL A 7 23.06 -4.80 -22.84
C VAL A 7 22.29 -4.66 -21.51
N PRO A 8 20.97 -4.88 -21.45
CA PRO A 8 20.24 -4.90 -20.19
C PRO A 8 20.75 -6.06 -19.33
N SER A 9 21.07 -5.82 -18.06
CA SER A 9 21.47 -6.88 -17.14
C SER A 9 20.29 -7.85 -16.91
N ASP A 10 20.49 -9.12 -17.26
CA ASP A 10 19.50 -10.21 -17.22
C ASP A 10 19.29 -10.81 -15.81
N SER A 11 19.48 -10.00 -14.77
CA SER A 11 19.11 -10.39 -13.41
C SER A 11 17.64 -10.04 -13.21
N PRO A 12 16.72 -11.00 -12.98
CA PRO A 12 15.36 -10.67 -12.61
C PRO A 12 15.41 -9.85 -11.33
N ARG A 13 15.17 -8.54 -11.46
CA ARG A 13 15.07 -7.65 -10.30
C ARG A 13 13.87 -8.11 -9.45
N PRO A 14 13.96 -8.03 -8.12
CA PRO A 14 12.93 -8.58 -7.24
C PRO A 14 11.56 -8.02 -7.64
N THR A 15 10.66 -8.92 -8.08
CA THR A 15 9.29 -8.55 -8.34
C THR A 15 8.59 -8.52 -6.99
N GLY A 16 8.34 -7.34 -6.46
CA GLY A 16 7.68 -7.18 -5.17
C GLY A 16 6.17 -7.07 -5.31
N PHE A 17 5.42 -8.05 -4.82
CA PHE A 17 3.98 -7.94 -4.66
C PHE A 17 3.63 -7.44 -3.25
N THR A 18 2.48 -6.79 -3.16
CA THR A 18 1.96 -6.24 -1.91
C THR A 18 0.44 -6.33 -1.90
N LEU A 19 -0.13 -6.70 -0.76
CA LEU A 19 -1.57 -6.86 -0.57
C LEU A 19 -2.00 -6.08 0.67
N TRP A 20 -3.00 -5.21 0.49
CA TRP A 20 -3.74 -4.61 1.60
C TRP A 20 -5.11 -5.28 1.69
N ALA A 21 -5.50 -5.63 2.91
CA ALA A 21 -6.83 -6.15 3.21
C ALA A 21 -7.43 -5.37 4.37
N VAL A 22 -8.63 -4.84 4.15
CA VAL A 22 -9.37 -4.01 5.10
C VAL A 22 -10.66 -4.70 5.46
N TRP A 23 -10.90 -4.81 6.76
CA TRP A 23 -12.12 -5.36 7.31
C TRP A 23 -12.78 -4.40 8.28
N ARG A 24 -14.06 -4.65 8.52
CA ARG A 24 -14.86 -4.00 9.54
C ARG A 24 -15.53 -5.03 10.43
N ARG A 25 -15.85 -4.64 11.65
CA ARG A 25 -16.66 -5.44 12.56
C ARG A 25 -18.04 -5.69 11.96
N ASP A 26 -18.57 -6.88 12.22
CA ASP A 26 -19.98 -7.16 12.02
C ASP A 26 -20.79 -6.53 13.16
N PRO A 27 -21.67 -5.54 12.91
CA PRO A 27 -22.54 -4.96 13.93
C PRO A 27 -23.50 -5.97 14.58
N ALA A 28 -23.67 -7.17 14.00
CA ALA A 28 -24.42 -8.27 14.60
C ALA A 28 -23.58 -9.11 15.57
N SER A 29 -22.24 -9.03 15.50
CA SER A 29 -21.35 -9.71 16.44
C SER A 29 -21.50 -9.14 17.85
N ARG A 30 -21.48 -10.02 18.84
CA ARG A 30 -21.66 -9.69 20.27
C ARG A 30 -20.59 -10.43 21.07
N GLY A 31 -20.03 -9.76 22.07
CA GLY A 31 -19.07 -10.34 22.99
C GLY A 31 -17.67 -9.75 22.85
N ALA A 32 -16.82 -10.08 23.82
CA ALA A 32 -15.42 -9.67 23.78
C ALA A 32 -14.70 -10.37 22.62
N VAL A 33 -13.83 -9.63 21.93
CA VAL A 33 -12.96 -10.20 20.90
C VAL A 33 -11.66 -10.67 21.54
N THR A 34 -11.32 -11.93 21.32
CA THR A 34 -10.03 -12.51 21.68
C THR A 34 -9.22 -12.73 20.40
N VAL A 35 -7.94 -12.40 20.43
CA VAL A 35 -7.03 -12.56 19.28
C VAL A 35 -6.20 -13.85 19.34
N ASP A 36 -6.70 -14.85 20.07
CA ASP A 36 -6.08 -16.18 20.19
C ASP A 36 -5.78 -16.77 18.81
N GLY A 37 -4.56 -17.26 18.63
CA GLY A 37 -4.09 -17.82 17.36
C GLY A 37 -3.59 -16.79 16.34
N LEU A 38 -3.74 -15.48 16.59
CA LEU A 38 -3.29 -14.45 15.64
C LEU A 38 -1.76 -14.44 15.52
N ALA A 39 -1.03 -14.49 16.64
CA ALA A 39 0.43 -14.52 16.63
C ALA A 39 0.98 -15.77 15.92
N GLU A 40 0.38 -16.93 16.17
CA GLU A 40 0.74 -18.19 15.51
C GLU A 40 0.45 -18.15 14.01
N ALA A 41 -0.70 -17.60 13.61
CA ALA A 41 -1.06 -17.44 12.20
C ALA A 41 -0.12 -16.46 11.48
N ILE A 42 0.33 -15.39 12.15
CA ILE A 42 1.35 -14.48 11.62
C ILE A 42 2.67 -15.22 11.42
N ALA A 43 3.12 -15.99 12.41
CA ALA A 43 4.34 -16.79 12.29
C ALA A 43 4.23 -17.84 11.15
N GLU A 44 3.07 -18.46 10.96
CA GLU A 44 2.80 -19.37 9.83
C GLU A 44 2.90 -18.64 8.49
N VAL A 45 2.33 -17.43 8.39
CA VAL A 45 2.46 -16.57 7.20
C VAL A 45 3.93 -16.25 6.92
N GLU A 46 4.69 -15.84 7.94
CA GLU A 46 6.09 -15.46 7.79
C GLU A 46 6.99 -16.63 7.39
N ALA A 47 6.67 -17.84 7.84
CA ALA A 47 7.35 -19.06 7.41
C ALA A 47 7.21 -19.37 5.90
N THR A 48 6.25 -18.75 5.21
CA THR A 48 6.08 -18.88 3.75
C THR A 48 6.89 -17.87 2.93
N GLY A 49 7.66 -16.99 3.59
CA GLY A 49 8.39 -15.89 2.93
C GLY A 49 7.57 -14.62 2.70
N VAL A 50 6.29 -14.61 3.13
CA VAL A 50 5.46 -13.39 3.15
C VAL A 50 5.77 -12.59 4.41
N VAL A 51 5.94 -11.28 4.28
CA VAL A 51 6.17 -10.39 5.40
C VAL A 51 4.87 -9.68 5.78
N LEU A 52 4.51 -9.72 7.06
CA LEU A 52 3.53 -8.80 7.62
C LEU A 52 4.20 -7.44 7.84
N ARG A 53 3.95 -6.48 6.94
CA ARG A 53 4.50 -5.13 7.09
C ARG A 53 3.84 -4.38 8.25
N GLY A 54 2.55 -4.60 8.48
CA GLY A 54 1.88 -4.05 9.66
C GLY A 54 0.41 -4.42 9.78
N LEU A 55 -0.06 -4.32 11.01
CA LEU A 55 -1.46 -4.23 11.39
C LEU A 55 -1.76 -2.75 11.65
N TYR A 56 -2.91 -2.27 11.19
CA TYR A 56 -3.27 -0.88 11.31
C TYR A 56 -4.70 -0.74 11.83
N ASP A 57 -4.86 0.07 12.88
CA ASP A 57 -6.13 0.61 13.32
C ASP A 57 -6.54 1.70 12.34
N VAL A 58 -7.55 1.40 11.53
CA VAL A 58 -8.14 2.33 10.55
C VAL A 58 -9.54 2.80 10.99
N SER A 59 -9.92 2.48 12.22
CA SER A 59 -11.20 2.87 12.81
C SER A 59 -11.28 4.39 13.04
N GLY A 60 -12.51 4.92 13.09
CA GLY A 60 -12.77 6.34 13.32
C GLY A 60 -12.41 7.30 12.17
N LEU A 61 -11.62 6.86 11.19
CA LEU A 61 -11.21 7.65 10.01
C LEU A 61 -12.12 7.39 8.80
N ARG A 62 -12.68 6.17 8.71
CA ARG A 62 -13.68 5.79 7.72
C ARG A 62 -14.74 4.92 8.38
N ALA A 63 -16.03 5.16 8.09
CA ALA A 63 -17.15 4.55 8.82
C ALA A 63 -17.33 3.04 8.62
N ASP A 64 -16.69 2.45 7.60
CA ASP A 64 -16.81 1.04 7.22
C ASP A 64 -15.47 0.31 7.28
N ALA A 65 -14.53 0.73 8.14
CA ALA A 65 -13.21 0.10 8.27
C ALA A 65 -12.73 0.15 9.73
N ASP A 66 -12.18 -0.96 10.23
CA ASP A 66 -11.66 -1.06 11.60
C ASP A 66 -10.22 -1.57 11.61
N LEU A 67 -9.93 -2.65 10.88
CA LEU A 67 -8.59 -3.26 10.82
C LEU A 67 -8.11 -3.37 9.38
N MET A 68 -6.86 -2.95 9.15
CA MET A 68 -6.14 -3.20 7.90
C MET A 68 -4.89 -4.04 8.16
N VAL A 69 -4.69 -5.07 7.34
CA VAL A 69 -3.44 -5.82 7.25
C VAL A 69 -2.70 -5.41 5.97
N TRP A 70 -1.39 -5.25 6.06
CA TRP A 70 -0.51 -5.06 4.92
C TRP A 70 0.53 -6.19 4.83
N LEU A 71 0.45 -6.99 3.77
CA LEU A 71 1.39 -8.07 3.45
C LEU A 71 2.26 -7.71 2.24
N THR A 72 3.51 -8.16 2.23
CA THR A 72 4.43 -8.05 1.08
C THR A 72 5.13 -9.38 0.81
N GLY A 73 5.42 -9.70 -0.45
CA GLY A 73 6.05 -10.97 -0.82
C GLY A 73 6.41 -11.05 -2.30
N ASP A 74 6.95 -12.19 -2.72
CA ASP A 74 7.52 -12.37 -4.07
C ASP A 74 6.50 -12.73 -5.14
N THR A 75 5.34 -13.28 -4.76
CA THR A 75 4.29 -13.68 -5.72
C THR A 75 2.89 -13.33 -5.24
N ALA A 76 1.94 -13.21 -6.16
CA ALA A 76 0.54 -12.95 -5.82
C ALA A 76 -0.12 -14.13 -5.10
N GLU A 77 0.21 -15.36 -5.51
CA GLU A 77 -0.38 -16.60 -4.99
C GLU A 77 -0.02 -16.84 -3.52
N THR A 78 1.23 -16.51 -3.15
CA THR A 78 1.71 -16.61 -1.77
C THR A 78 0.97 -15.62 -0.88
N LEU A 79 0.78 -14.36 -1.32
CA LEU A 79 -0.02 -13.37 -0.61
C LEU A 79 -1.48 -13.77 -0.46
N GLN A 80 -2.10 -14.34 -1.51
CA GLN A 80 -3.46 -14.88 -1.41
C GLN A 80 -3.55 -16.03 -0.39
N SER A 81 -2.54 -16.90 -0.35
CA SER A 81 -2.48 -17.99 0.63
C SER A 81 -2.30 -17.46 2.05
N ALA A 82 -1.39 -16.51 2.25
CA ALA A 82 -1.15 -15.87 3.53
C ALA A 82 -2.41 -15.17 4.07
N LEU A 83 -3.13 -14.43 3.22
CA LEU A 83 -4.38 -13.81 3.62
C LEU A 83 -5.42 -14.86 4.08
N ARG A 84 -5.48 -16.03 3.43
CA ARG A 84 -6.38 -17.13 3.85
C ARG A 84 -5.99 -17.72 5.20
N ILE A 85 -4.71 -17.78 5.54
CA ILE A 85 -4.24 -18.22 6.87
C ILE A 85 -4.78 -17.25 7.93
N LEU A 86 -4.52 -15.94 7.77
CA LEU A 86 -5.02 -14.92 8.69
C LEU A 86 -6.54 -14.93 8.83
N ARG A 87 -7.27 -15.11 7.72
CA ARG A 87 -8.74 -15.17 7.72
C ARG A 87 -9.34 -16.40 8.41
N ARG A 88 -8.54 -17.40 8.79
CA ARG A 88 -9.01 -18.53 9.60
C ARG A 88 -8.93 -18.26 11.10
N VAL A 89 -8.19 -17.24 11.52
CA VAL A 89 -8.14 -16.79 12.92
C VAL A 89 -9.55 -16.35 13.33
N PRO A 90 -10.14 -16.85 14.44
CA PRO A 90 -11.52 -16.54 14.79
C PRO A 90 -11.85 -15.04 14.84
N ALA A 91 -10.96 -14.22 15.40
CA ALA A 91 -11.12 -12.77 15.44
C ALA A 91 -11.28 -12.14 14.05
N ILE A 92 -10.46 -12.57 13.08
CA ILE A 92 -10.46 -12.05 11.71
C ILE A 92 -11.62 -12.66 10.91
N ALA A 93 -11.94 -13.94 11.12
CA ALA A 93 -13.03 -14.64 10.47
C ALA A 93 -14.40 -14.03 10.78
N ALA A 94 -14.54 -13.41 11.96
CA ALA A 94 -15.75 -12.71 12.39
C ALA A 94 -15.93 -11.31 11.74
N LEU A 95 -14.92 -10.79 11.05
CA LEU A 95 -14.99 -9.48 10.40
C LEU A 95 -15.59 -9.58 8.99
N LEU A 96 -16.30 -8.52 8.60
CA LEU A 96 -16.82 -8.36 7.25
C LEU A 96 -15.74 -7.71 6.36
N PRO A 97 -15.55 -8.19 5.12
CA PRO A 97 -14.63 -7.54 4.19
C PRO A 97 -15.13 -6.15 3.79
N THR A 98 -14.22 -5.18 3.74
CA THR A 98 -14.50 -3.83 3.24
C THR A 98 -13.82 -3.59 1.91
N TRP A 99 -12.51 -3.86 1.83
CA TRP A 99 -11.72 -3.57 0.63
C TRP A 99 -10.42 -4.35 0.62
N ASN A 100 -10.00 -4.85 -0.54
CA ASN A 100 -8.69 -5.44 -0.74
C ASN A 100 -8.06 -4.84 -1.99
N ALA A 101 -6.74 -4.66 -2.00
CA ALA A 101 -6.01 -4.37 -3.22
C ALA A 101 -4.66 -5.06 -3.25
N LEU A 102 -4.34 -5.61 -4.43
CA LEU A 102 -3.07 -6.23 -4.74
C LEU A 102 -2.31 -5.31 -5.70
N GLY A 103 -1.08 -4.99 -5.36
CA GLY A 103 -0.16 -4.25 -6.23
C GLY A 103 1.12 -5.02 -6.50
N VAL A 104 1.79 -4.65 -7.57
CA VAL A 104 3.11 -5.17 -7.95
C VAL A 104 4.04 -4.02 -8.29
N HIS A 105 5.28 -4.11 -7.81
CA HIS A 105 6.32 -3.22 -8.25
C HIS A 105 6.67 -3.50 -9.71
N ARG A 106 6.56 -2.44 -10.52
CA ARG A 106 7.19 -2.34 -11.83
C ARG A 106 8.11 -1.13 -11.79
N ASP A 107 9.20 -1.20 -12.54
CA ASP A 107 10.10 -0.04 -12.70
C ASP A 107 9.27 1.19 -13.08
N ALA A 108 9.53 2.31 -12.41
CA ALA A 108 8.87 3.55 -12.78
C ALA A 108 9.28 3.96 -14.20
N GLU A 109 8.31 4.46 -14.97
CA GLU A 109 8.41 4.78 -16.40
C GLU A 109 9.65 5.63 -16.75
N PHE A 110 10.03 6.57 -15.87
CA PHE A 110 11.12 7.52 -16.11
C PHE A 110 12.17 7.62 -15.00
N SER A 111 12.06 6.82 -13.93
CA SER A 111 13.03 6.83 -12.82
C SER A 111 13.28 5.44 -12.27
N ARG A 112 14.35 4.80 -12.74
CA ARG A 112 14.76 3.46 -12.26
C ARG A 112 15.19 3.44 -10.79
N SER A 113 15.44 4.59 -10.17
CA SER A 113 15.79 4.70 -8.75
C SER A 113 14.57 4.79 -7.83
N HIS A 114 13.37 4.99 -8.37
CA HIS A 114 12.15 5.08 -7.57
C HIS A 114 11.58 3.69 -7.28
N ALA A 115 12.08 3.04 -6.24
CA ALA A 115 11.50 1.82 -5.68
C ALA A 115 10.63 2.14 -4.46
N PRO A 116 9.52 1.42 -4.22
CA PRO A 116 8.75 1.49 -3.00
C PRO A 116 9.60 1.32 -1.74
N SER A 117 9.28 2.03 -0.67
CA SER A 117 10.00 1.98 0.60
C SER A 117 10.08 0.57 1.19
N PHE A 118 9.02 -0.24 1.06
CA PHE A 118 9.02 -1.63 1.52
C PHE A 118 10.06 -2.50 0.79
N LEU A 119 10.26 -2.33 -0.52
CA LEU A 119 11.27 -3.08 -1.27
C LEU A 119 12.69 -2.64 -1.00
N ARG A 120 12.88 -1.42 -0.50
CA ARG A 120 14.17 -0.94 -0.02
C ARG A 120 14.49 -1.43 1.40
N GLY A 121 13.60 -2.23 2.01
CA GLY A 121 13.77 -2.72 3.38
C GLY A 121 13.66 -1.62 4.44
N LEU A 122 13.03 -0.48 4.12
CA LEU A 122 12.79 0.55 5.12
C LEU A 122 11.74 0.06 6.13
N PRO A 123 11.97 0.30 7.44
CA PRO A 123 11.02 -0.11 8.47
C PRO A 123 9.69 0.62 8.29
N PRO A 124 8.55 -0.04 8.60
CA PRO A 124 7.25 0.61 8.58
C PRO A 124 7.19 1.74 9.61
N LYS A 125 6.37 2.76 9.35
CA LYS A 125 6.20 3.92 10.23
C LYS A 125 4.96 3.82 11.12
N GLY A 126 4.82 4.75 12.08
CA GLY A 126 3.71 4.79 13.02
C GLY A 126 2.32 4.99 12.40
N TRP A 127 2.23 5.63 11.23
CA TRP A 127 0.99 5.86 10.49
C TRP A 127 1.13 5.50 9.01
N VAL A 128 0.02 5.12 8.40
CA VAL A 128 -0.10 4.94 6.95
C VAL A 128 -1.36 5.60 6.42
N THR A 129 -1.31 6.10 5.19
CA THR A 129 -2.50 6.34 4.37
C THR A 129 -2.40 5.57 3.06
N VAL A 130 -3.39 4.72 2.79
CA VAL A 130 -3.47 3.85 1.61
C VAL A 130 -4.66 4.26 0.76
N TYR A 131 -4.46 4.41 -0.54
CA TYR A 131 -5.53 4.74 -1.48
C TYR A 131 -5.21 4.23 -2.89
N PRO A 132 -6.22 3.83 -3.67
CA PRO A 132 -6.03 3.52 -5.07
C PRO A 132 -5.93 4.80 -5.90
N PHE A 133 -5.50 4.67 -7.15
CA PHE A 133 -5.38 5.80 -8.04
C PHE A 133 -5.55 5.41 -9.50
N ILE A 134 -6.25 6.26 -10.23
CA ILE A 134 -6.51 6.12 -11.67
C ILE A 134 -6.22 7.46 -12.34
N ARG A 135 -5.34 7.44 -13.36
CA ARG A 135 -5.03 8.61 -14.17
C ARG A 135 -6.19 8.98 -15.11
N SER A 136 -6.12 10.17 -15.70
CA SER A 136 -7.03 10.54 -16.79
C SER A 136 -6.80 9.64 -18.01
N TYR A 137 -7.84 9.45 -18.83
CA TYR A 137 -7.76 8.56 -20.00
C TYR A 137 -6.65 8.93 -21.00
N ASP A 138 -6.41 10.23 -21.16
CA ASP A 138 -5.39 10.77 -22.06
C ASP A 138 -3.97 10.66 -21.52
N TRP A 139 -3.78 10.37 -20.22
CA TRP A 139 -2.47 10.42 -19.56
C TRP A 139 -1.42 9.61 -20.33
N TYR A 140 -1.71 8.33 -20.60
CA TYR A 140 -0.80 7.43 -21.30
C TYR A 140 -0.68 7.70 -22.81
N LEU A 141 -1.45 8.65 -23.35
CA LEU A 141 -1.42 9.09 -24.75
C LEU A 141 -0.68 10.42 -24.95
N LEU A 142 -0.40 11.15 -23.87
CA LEU A 142 0.38 12.39 -23.92
C LEU A 142 1.80 12.15 -24.47
N PRO A 143 2.50 13.18 -24.95
CA PRO A 143 3.93 13.07 -25.24
C PRO A 143 4.73 12.70 -23.98
N ASP A 144 5.71 11.80 -24.13
CA ASP A 144 6.56 11.33 -23.02
C ASP A 144 7.26 12.47 -22.27
N GLU A 145 7.66 13.53 -22.98
CA GLU A 145 8.31 14.69 -22.38
C GLU A 145 7.38 15.46 -21.44
N GLU A 146 6.11 15.63 -21.81
CA GLU A 146 5.10 16.27 -20.97
C GLU A 146 4.83 15.44 -19.71
N ARG A 147 4.61 14.12 -19.86
CA ARG A 147 4.46 13.21 -18.72
C ARG A 147 5.68 13.26 -17.80
N ARG A 148 6.88 13.21 -18.36
CA ARG A 148 8.14 13.26 -17.60
C ARG A 148 8.28 14.58 -16.84
N GLY A 149 7.97 15.71 -17.46
CA GLY A 149 7.98 17.02 -16.83
C GLY A 149 7.06 17.07 -15.60
N MET A 150 5.81 16.64 -15.78
CA MET A 150 4.81 16.60 -14.70
C MET A 150 5.20 15.64 -13.56
N LEU A 151 5.74 14.46 -13.88
CA LEU A 151 6.20 13.50 -12.88
C LEU A 151 7.46 13.96 -12.15
N ALA A 152 8.39 14.63 -12.84
CA ALA A 152 9.58 15.21 -12.21
C ALA A 152 9.20 16.34 -11.24
N ASP A 153 8.25 17.21 -11.62
CA ASP A 153 7.73 18.25 -10.72
C ASP A 153 7.05 17.66 -9.48
N HIS A 154 6.16 16.69 -9.68
CA HIS A 154 5.52 15.97 -8.58
C HIS A 154 6.53 15.29 -7.65
N GLY A 155 7.55 14.64 -8.21
CA GLY A 155 8.61 13.99 -7.45
C GLY A 155 9.46 14.99 -6.64
N ARG A 156 9.81 16.15 -7.21
CA ARG A 156 10.53 17.22 -6.49
C ARG A 156 9.72 17.70 -5.28
N LYS A 157 8.44 18.02 -5.48
CA LYS A 157 7.55 18.44 -4.39
C LYS A 157 7.41 17.38 -3.31
N GLY A 158 7.29 16.11 -3.70
CA GLY A 158 7.27 15.01 -2.74
C GLY A 158 8.57 14.88 -1.93
N SER A 159 9.72 15.14 -2.55
CA SER A 159 11.02 15.04 -1.88
C SER A 159 11.26 16.10 -0.80
N GLU A 160 10.45 17.17 -0.75
CA GLU A 160 10.46 18.17 0.32
C GLU A 160 9.91 17.62 1.65
N TYR A 161 9.31 16.42 1.64
CA TYR A 161 8.76 15.73 2.82
C TYR A 161 9.55 14.43 3.12
N PRO A 162 10.83 14.52 3.55
CA PRO A 162 11.69 13.35 3.74
C PRO A 162 11.23 12.42 4.88
N ALA A 163 10.35 12.89 5.77
CA ALA A 163 9.75 12.08 6.82
C ALA A 163 8.75 11.04 6.26
N VAL A 164 8.21 11.26 5.05
CA VAL A 164 7.21 10.39 4.44
C VAL A 164 7.88 9.35 3.53
N GLN A 165 7.66 8.08 3.87
CA GLN A 165 8.01 6.96 3.02
C GLN A 165 6.90 6.69 2.00
N ALA A 166 7.22 6.85 0.71
CA ALA A 166 6.27 6.58 -0.37
C ALA A 166 6.38 5.14 -0.89
N ASN A 167 5.23 4.54 -1.21
CA ASN A 167 5.10 3.25 -1.86
C ASN A 167 4.05 3.36 -2.97
N THR A 168 4.50 3.47 -4.21
CA THR A 168 3.63 3.51 -5.39
C THR A 168 3.84 2.22 -6.18
N VAL A 169 2.77 1.43 -6.35
CA VAL A 169 2.81 0.13 -7.04
C VAL A 169 1.72 0.06 -8.10
N ALA A 170 1.98 -0.69 -9.16
CA ALA A 170 1.04 -0.90 -10.25
C ALA A 170 -0.04 -1.92 -9.85
N SER A 171 -1.27 -1.70 -10.30
CA SER A 171 -2.44 -2.54 -9.99
C SER A 171 -3.30 -2.88 -11.22
N PHE A 172 -2.83 -2.57 -12.43
CA PHE A 172 -3.52 -2.90 -13.68
C PHE A 172 -3.88 -4.39 -13.74
N ALA A 173 -5.17 -4.68 -13.96
CA ALA A 173 -5.75 -6.04 -13.98
C ALA A 173 -5.67 -6.82 -12.65
N LEU A 174 -5.23 -6.19 -11.55
CA LEU A 174 -5.22 -6.76 -10.20
C LEU A 174 -6.38 -6.26 -9.33
N GLY A 175 -7.33 -5.56 -9.96
CA GLY A 175 -8.50 -4.92 -9.37
C GLY A 175 -9.01 -3.84 -10.30
N ASP A 176 -9.74 -2.88 -9.75
CA ASP A 176 -10.41 -1.81 -10.52
C ASP A 176 -9.50 -0.58 -10.77
N TYR A 177 -8.24 -0.63 -10.32
CA TYR A 177 -7.35 0.53 -10.23
C TYR A 177 -6.09 0.38 -11.08
N GLU A 178 -5.43 1.51 -11.36
CA GLU A 178 -4.15 1.51 -12.08
C GLU A 178 -2.96 1.44 -11.13
N TRP A 179 -3.05 2.12 -9.99
CA TRP A 179 -2.01 2.21 -8.98
C TRP A 179 -2.59 2.09 -7.59
N ILE A 180 -1.81 1.57 -6.65
CA ILE A 180 -2.05 1.71 -5.21
C ILE A 180 -0.91 2.52 -4.62
N LEU A 181 -1.27 3.52 -3.80
CA LEU A 181 -0.33 4.35 -3.07
C LEU A 181 -0.48 4.08 -1.58
N ALA A 182 0.65 3.84 -0.91
CA ALA A 182 0.75 3.81 0.54
C ALA A 182 1.85 4.78 1.00
N LEU A 183 1.46 5.79 1.77
CA LEU A 183 2.36 6.79 2.34
C LEU A 183 2.46 6.54 3.84
N GLU A 184 3.69 6.39 4.34
CA GLU A 184 3.96 6.06 5.74
C GLU A 184 4.76 7.19 6.41
N ALA A 185 4.37 7.59 7.63
CA ALA A 185 5.07 8.60 8.42
C ALA A 185 4.88 8.33 9.91
N ASP A 186 5.77 8.85 10.76
CA ASP A 186 5.61 8.67 12.22
C ASP A 186 4.53 9.62 12.79
N GLU A 187 4.29 10.74 12.12
CA GLU A 187 3.27 11.73 12.47
C GLU A 187 2.22 11.83 11.37
N VAL A 188 0.94 11.72 11.73
CA VAL A 188 -0.17 11.76 10.75
C VAL A 188 -0.26 13.10 9.99
N VAL A 189 0.15 14.20 10.63
CA VAL A 189 0.14 15.54 10.03
C VAL A 189 1.08 15.66 8.82
N GLU A 190 2.19 14.92 8.80
CA GLU A 190 3.11 14.87 7.66
C GLU A 190 2.42 14.30 6.40
N LEU A 191 1.54 13.30 6.60
CA LEU A 191 0.74 12.72 5.51
C LEU A 191 -0.27 13.74 4.97
N VAL A 192 -0.92 14.48 5.85
CA VAL A 192 -1.89 15.53 5.49
C VAL A 192 -1.20 16.65 4.72
N ASP A 193 -0.07 17.15 5.23
CA ASP A 193 0.65 18.27 4.63
C ASP A 193 1.27 17.90 3.28
N LEU A 194 1.88 16.71 3.16
CA LEU A 194 2.34 16.20 1.88
C LEU A 194 1.19 16.11 0.87
N MET A 195 0.07 15.48 1.24
CA MET A 195 -1.08 15.31 0.34
C MET A 195 -1.64 16.66 -0.13
N ARG A 196 -1.70 17.65 0.77
CA ARG A 196 -2.10 19.02 0.44
C ARG A 196 -1.09 19.68 -0.49
N HIS A 197 0.21 19.54 -0.22
CA HIS A 197 1.27 20.15 -1.01
C HIS A 197 1.31 19.61 -2.45
N LEU A 198 1.12 18.30 -2.62
CA LEU A 198 1.03 17.65 -3.94
C LEU A 198 -0.20 18.08 -4.75
N ARG A 199 -1.15 18.83 -4.18
CA ARG A 199 -2.23 19.46 -4.96
C ARG A 199 -1.73 20.56 -5.90
N GLN A 200 -0.56 21.12 -5.64
CA GLN A 200 0.01 22.21 -6.43
C GLN A 200 0.88 21.71 -7.60
N THR A 201 0.55 20.58 -8.22
CA THR A 201 1.29 20.03 -9.38
C THR A 201 0.40 19.95 -10.60
N GLU A 202 0.98 20.07 -11.80
CA GLU A 202 0.21 19.91 -13.05
C GLU A 202 -0.37 18.50 -13.21
N ALA A 203 0.29 17.49 -12.64
CA ALA A 203 -0.19 16.11 -12.62
C ALA A 203 -1.60 15.95 -12.00
N ARG A 204 -2.08 16.95 -11.22
CA ARG A 204 -3.45 16.98 -10.69
C ARG A 204 -4.54 17.16 -11.75
N ARG A 205 -4.21 17.70 -12.93
CA ARG A 205 -5.15 17.79 -14.06
C ARG A 205 -5.46 16.42 -14.67
N HIS A 206 -4.60 15.43 -14.39
CA HIS A 206 -4.65 14.10 -15.00
C HIS A 206 -4.99 13.01 -13.97
N VAL A 207 -6.09 13.21 -13.23
CA VAL A 207 -6.58 12.28 -12.20
C VAL A 207 -8.06 12.07 -12.38
N ARG A 208 -8.48 10.80 -12.39
CA ARG A 208 -9.89 10.39 -12.50
C ARG A 208 -10.45 9.90 -11.18
N GLU A 209 -9.68 9.09 -10.45
CA GLU A 209 -10.11 8.50 -9.17
C GLU A 209 -8.93 8.37 -8.22
N GLU A 210 -9.15 8.65 -6.94
CA GLU A 210 -8.13 8.51 -5.88
C GLU A 210 -8.74 8.04 -4.55
N VAL A 211 -9.89 7.36 -4.58
CA VAL A 211 -10.66 6.92 -3.40
C VAL A 211 -11.01 5.45 -3.53
N PRO A 212 -11.25 4.71 -2.41
CA PRO A 212 -11.29 5.15 -1.01
C PRO A 212 -9.90 5.37 -0.36
N PHE A 213 -9.86 6.21 0.68
CA PHE A 213 -8.70 6.31 1.58
C PHE A 213 -8.89 5.43 2.81
N PHE A 214 -7.81 4.75 3.21
CA PHE A 214 -7.67 4.06 4.49
C PHE A 214 -6.43 4.61 5.19
N THR A 215 -6.65 5.51 6.15
CA THR A 215 -5.60 6.06 7.01
C THR A 215 -5.67 5.35 8.36
N GLY A 216 -4.53 5.05 8.98
CA GLY A 216 -4.53 4.35 10.26
C GLY A 216 -3.19 4.32 10.97
N ARG A 217 -3.25 4.10 12.28
CA ARG A 217 -2.07 3.95 13.16
C ARG A 217 -1.61 2.50 13.12
N ARG A 218 -0.32 2.27 13.04
CA ARG A 218 0.27 0.93 13.17
C ARG A 218 0.11 0.46 14.62
N ILE A 219 -0.33 -0.78 14.77
CA ILE A 219 -0.60 -1.41 16.07
C ILE A 219 0.13 -2.74 16.19
N ASP A 220 0.37 -3.15 17.43
CA ASP A 220 0.87 -4.49 17.75
C ASP A 220 -0.29 -5.51 17.90
N VAL A 221 0.04 -6.79 17.96
CA VAL A 221 -0.94 -7.90 17.95
C VAL A 221 -1.89 -7.84 19.15
N ASP A 222 -1.38 -7.44 20.31
CA ASP A 222 -2.12 -7.33 21.57
C ASP A 222 -3.11 -6.15 21.59
N GLU A 223 -2.88 -5.11 20.78
CA GLU A 223 -3.81 -3.98 20.61
C GLU A 223 -5.01 -4.32 19.71
N VAL A 224 -4.94 -5.37 18.88
CA VAL A 224 -6.00 -5.71 17.91
C VAL A 224 -7.33 -6.01 18.62
N ALA A 225 -7.29 -6.63 19.81
CA ALA A 225 -8.51 -6.93 20.56
C ALA A 225 -9.27 -5.65 20.95
N GLU A 226 -8.56 -4.57 21.30
CA GLU A 226 -9.14 -3.27 21.65
C GLU A 226 -9.82 -2.64 20.43
N VAL A 227 -9.14 -2.62 19.28
CA VAL A 227 -9.69 -2.10 18.01
C VAL A 227 -10.96 -2.86 17.58
N LEU A 228 -11.00 -4.15 17.86
CA LEU A 228 -12.13 -5.02 17.50
C LEU A 228 -13.19 -5.15 18.61
N SER A 229 -13.05 -4.46 19.75
CA SER A 229 -13.93 -4.58 20.92
C SER A 229 -15.23 -3.79 20.82
#